data_AF-A0A2E0BP37-F1
#
_entry.id   AF-A0A2E0BP37-F1
#
_cell.length_a   1.000
_cell.length_b   1.000
_cell.length_c   1.000
_cell.angle_alpha   90.00
_cell.angle_beta   90.00
_cell.angle_gamma   90.00
#
_symmetry.space_group_name_H-M   'P 1'
#
loop_
_entity.id
_entity.type
_entity.pdbx_description
1 polymer ?
#
loop_
_entity_poly.entity_id
_entity_poly.type
_entity_poly.pdbx_seq_one_letter_code
_entity_poly.pdbx_strand_id
1 'polypeptide(L)'
;MTLKYSETFYSAQGEGQYVGIPSLWMRFFLCNLQCNGFGQKDPTNPDTYELPYQTIDIADITNVFDLPVFDKGCDSSYTWSKKYKHLITDKTVDEACNELTAHLPHGKFIHPATGQEVHMVFTGGEPMIKQTQPGMMSILDEFGKRNNMPNYVTVETNGTRPIEDDFA
;
A
#
# COMPACT_ATOMS: atom_id res chain seq x y z
N MET A 1 -16.49 -1.25 -8.54
CA MET A 1 -16.08 -1.67 -7.18
C MET A 1 -15.51 -0.48 -6.44
N THR A 2 -15.45 -0.53 -5.11
CA THR A 2 -14.66 0.43 -4.32
C THR A 2 -13.38 -0.22 -3.82
N LEU A 3 -12.37 0.61 -3.58
CA LEU A 3 -11.04 0.25 -3.15
C LEU A 3 -10.83 0.82 -1.76
N LYS A 4 -10.36 -0.02 -0.84
CA LYS A 4 -9.96 0.39 0.51
C LYS A 4 -8.45 0.43 0.60
N TYR A 5 -7.90 1.60 0.87
CA TYR A 5 -6.46 1.80 0.95
C TYR A 5 -6.14 2.86 2.01
N SER A 6 -4.90 2.81 2.50
CA SER A 6 -4.39 3.73 3.52
C SER A 6 -3.75 4.96 2.90
N GLU A 7 -2.95 4.78 1.86
CA GLU A 7 -2.21 5.86 1.21
C GLU A 7 -1.97 5.57 -0.28
N THR A 8 -1.85 6.66 -1.04
CA THR A 8 -1.20 6.69 -2.34
C THR A 8 -0.19 7.83 -2.36
N PHE A 9 0.93 7.64 -3.05
CA PHE A 9 1.98 8.66 -3.16
C PHE A 9 2.95 8.34 -4.29
N TYR A 10 3.78 9.31 -4.66
CA TYR A 10 4.88 9.15 -5.61
C TYR A 10 6.21 9.28 -4.87
N SER A 11 7.07 8.27 -4.99
CA SER A 11 8.40 8.24 -4.37
C SER A 11 9.31 7.23 -5.09
N ALA A 12 10.61 7.29 -4.86
CA ALA A 12 11.50 6.22 -5.28
C ALA A 12 11.23 4.94 -4.47
N GLN A 13 11.42 3.76 -5.07
CA GLN A 13 11.47 2.50 -4.34
C GLN A 13 12.68 2.50 -3.39
N GLY A 14 12.44 2.27 -2.11
CA GLY A 14 13.45 2.29 -1.06
C GLY A 14 14.14 0.95 -0.83
N GLU A 15 13.50 -0.15 -1.24
CA GLU A 15 13.92 -1.51 -0.88
C GLU A 15 13.97 -2.50 -2.07
N GLY A 16 14.68 -3.61 -1.88
CA GLY A 16 14.68 -4.75 -2.80
C GLY A 16 15.42 -4.54 -4.12
N GLN A 17 14.90 -5.16 -5.19
CA GLN A 17 15.56 -5.21 -6.50
C GLN A 17 15.50 -3.87 -7.27
N TYR A 18 14.47 -3.07 -7.03
CA TYR A 18 14.18 -1.85 -7.80
C TYR A 18 14.51 -0.56 -7.03
N VAL A 19 15.43 -0.62 -6.06
CA VAL A 19 15.84 0.55 -5.27
C VAL A 19 16.23 1.72 -6.17
N GLY A 20 15.72 2.90 -5.85
CA GLY A 20 15.97 4.15 -6.58
C GLY A 20 15.06 4.38 -7.79
N ILE A 21 14.27 3.39 -8.22
CA ILE A 21 13.36 3.54 -9.35
C ILE A 21 12.14 4.40 -8.95
N PRO A 22 11.80 5.46 -9.71
CA PRO A 22 10.61 6.25 -9.44
C PRO A 22 9.35 5.38 -9.52
N SER A 23 8.52 5.47 -8.49
CA SER A 23 7.41 4.55 -8.28
C SER A 23 6.15 5.29 -7.82
N LEU A 24 5.01 4.86 -8.34
CA LEU A 24 3.69 5.28 -7.91
C LEU A 24 3.13 4.19 -7.00
N TRP A 25 2.78 4.56 -5.78
CA TRP A 25 2.45 3.63 -4.72
C TRP A 25 0.95 3.64 -4.42
N MET A 26 0.39 2.45 -4.20
CA MET A 26 -0.88 2.27 -3.52
C MET A 26 -0.73 1.22 -2.42
N ARG A 27 -1.01 1.60 -1.17
CA ARG A 27 -1.00 0.71 0.00
C ARG A 27 -2.42 0.34 0.40
N PHE A 28 -2.85 -0.86 0.00
CA PHE A 28 -4.17 -1.39 0.33
C PHE A 28 -4.37 -1.59 1.83
N PHE A 29 -5.65 -1.58 2.23
CA PHE A 29 -6.07 -1.86 3.59
C PHE A 29 -6.38 -3.36 3.77
N LEU A 30 -6.21 -3.83 5.01
CA LEU A 30 -6.33 -5.20 5.54
C LEU A 30 -5.11 -6.09 5.31
N CYS A 31 -4.54 -6.60 6.40
CA CYS A 31 -3.51 -7.64 6.38
C CYS A 31 -4.03 -8.90 7.08
N ASN A 32 -3.58 -10.08 6.66
CA ASN A 32 -3.82 -11.32 7.39
C ASN A 32 -2.80 -11.60 8.49
N LEU A 33 -1.75 -10.76 8.62
CA LEU A 33 -0.75 -10.82 9.68
C LEU A 33 -0.78 -9.53 10.51
N GLN A 34 -0.37 -9.63 11.77
CA GLN A 34 -0.22 -8.47 12.67
C GLN A 34 1.24 -8.14 13.00
N CYS A 35 2.16 -9.09 12.79
CA CYS A 35 3.61 -8.93 12.98
C CYS A 35 4.03 -8.34 14.35
N ASN A 36 3.27 -8.61 15.41
CA ASN A 36 3.54 -8.05 16.76
C ASN A 36 4.93 -8.39 17.32
N GLY A 37 5.55 -9.48 16.86
CA GLY A 37 6.89 -9.90 17.28
C GLY A 37 8.04 -9.08 16.69
N PHE A 38 7.80 -8.19 15.72
CA PHE A 38 8.87 -7.39 15.11
C PHE A 38 9.44 -6.36 16.10
N GLY A 39 10.77 -6.20 16.10
CA GLY A 39 11.47 -5.26 16.99
C GLY A 39 11.41 -5.58 18.48
N GLN A 40 10.76 -6.69 18.88
CA GLN A 40 10.60 -7.05 20.29
C GLN A 40 11.92 -7.59 20.88
N LYS A 41 12.12 -7.36 22.18
CA LYS A 41 13.28 -7.90 22.90
C LYS A 41 13.28 -9.43 22.94
N ASP A 42 12.11 -10.02 23.14
CA ASP A 42 11.87 -11.46 23.01
C ASP A 42 10.68 -11.70 22.05
N PRO A 43 10.96 -11.86 20.74
CA PRO A 43 9.92 -12.10 19.72
C PRO A 43 9.16 -13.42 19.86
N THR A 44 9.52 -14.28 20.82
CA THR A 44 8.86 -15.57 21.04
C THR A 44 7.92 -15.54 22.25
N ASN A 45 7.97 -14.47 23.04
CA ASN A 45 7.17 -14.31 24.26
C ASN A 45 6.22 -13.11 24.16
N PRO A 46 4.95 -13.33 23.77
CA PRO A 46 3.94 -12.28 23.63
C PRO A 46 3.68 -11.45 24.88
N ASP A 47 3.92 -11.99 26.07
CA ASP A 47 3.72 -11.28 27.34
C ASP A 47 4.71 -10.12 27.53
N THR A 48 5.80 -10.11 26.75
CA THR A 48 6.82 -9.05 26.77
C THR A 48 6.62 -7.98 25.70
N TYR A 49 5.60 -8.12 24.85
CA TYR A 49 5.45 -7.26 23.68
C TYR A 49 5.08 -5.84 24.07
N GLU A 50 5.83 -4.90 23.54
CA GLU A 50 5.49 -3.48 23.54
C GLU A 50 4.85 -3.16 22.18
N LEU A 51 3.58 -2.75 22.19
CA LEU A 51 2.80 -2.49 20.98
C LEU A 51 2.29 -1.03 20.96
N PRO A 52 3.15 -0.05 20.63
CA PRO A 52 2.82 1.37 20.70
C PRO A 52 1.60 1.75 19.86
N TYR A 53 1.38 1.05 18.75
CA TYR A 53 0.23 1.26 17.87
C TYR A 53 -1.11 1.03 18.59
N GLN A 54 -1.15 0.26 19.69
CA GLN A 54 -2.37 0.05 20.47
C GLN A 54 -2.64 1.22 21.42
N THR A 55 -1.60 1.86 21.96
CA THR A 55 -1.70 2.82 23.06
C THR A 55 -1.63 4.28 22.62
N ILE A 56 -1.06 4.58 21.45
CA ILE A 56 -0.96 5.94 20.91
C ILE A 56 -2.34 6.65 20.86
N ASP A 57 -2.40 7.92 21.23
CA ASP A 57 -3.59 8.74 21.00
C ASP A 57 -3.60 9.23 19.56
N ILE A 58 -4.73 9.04 18.89
CA ILE A 58 -4.93 9.28 17.46
C ILE A 58 -6.16 10.16 17.21
N ALA A 59 -6.76 10.73 18.26
CA ALA A 59 -8.01 11.48 18.17
C ALA A 59 -7.92 12.65 17.17
N ASP A 60 -6.76 13.32 17.13
CA ASP A 60 -6.51 14.48 16.29
C ASP A 60 -5.82 14.13 14.95
N ILE A 61 -5.50 12.85 14.74
CA ILE A 61 -4.85 12.39 13.51
C ILE A 61 -5.93 12.12 12.47
N THR A 62 -5.87 12.85 11.36
CA THR A 62 -6.81 12.74 10.23
C THR A 62 -6.16 12.25 8.95
N ASN A 63 -4.83 12.23 8.89
CA ASN A 63 -4.05 11.74 7.76
C ASN A 63 -3.04 10.68 8.24
N VAL A 64 -2.89 9.60 7.48
CA VAL A 64 -1.93 8.52 7.77
C VAL A 64 -0.49 9.00 7.78
N PHE A 65 -0.14 10.02 7.00
CA PHE A 65 1.22 10.59 6.95
C PHE A 65 1.62 11.32 8.23
N ASP A 66 0.66 11.65 9.10
CA ASP A 66 0.93 12.28 10.40
C ASP A 66 1.19 11.23 11.51
N LEU A 67 1.08 9.93 11.19
CA LEU A 67 1.39 8.86 12.14
C LEU A 67 2.91 8.75 12.37
N PRO A 68 3.35 8.48 13.61
CA PRO A 68 4.74 8.15 13.84
C PRO A 68 5.07 6.76 13.26
N VAL A 69 6.34 6.57 12.91
CA VAL A 69 6.86 5.24 12.59
C VAL A 69 7.06 4.47 13.90
N PHE A 70 6.48 3.28 14.00
CA PHE A 70 6.63 2.41 15.15
C PHE A 70 7.91 1.55 15.02
N ASP A 71 8.73 1.53 16.05
CA ASP A 71 9.96 0.72 16.13
C ASP A 71 9.71 -0.73 16.56
N LYS A 72 8.53 -1.00 17.13
CA LYS A 72 8.10 -2.33 17.61
C LYS A 72 6.71 -2.70 17.08
N GLY A 73 6.55 -3.98 16.74
CA GLY A 73 5.38 -4.51 16.05
C GLY A 73 5.37 -4.15 14.56
N CYS A 74 4.19 -4.18 13.95
CA CYS A 74 4.02 -3.75 12.57
C CYS A 74 4.11 -2.22 12.46
N ASP A 75 5.14 -1.74 11.78
CA ASP A 75 5.35 -0.32 11.42
C ASP A 75 4.18 0.28 10.62
N SER A 76 3.49 -0.56 9.84
CA SER A 76 2.32 -0.22 9.04
C SER A 76 1.01 -0.69 9.67
N SER A 77 0.92 -0.80 11.00
CA SER A 77 -0.25 -1.34 11.71
C SER A 77 -1.57 -0.61 11.42
N TYR A 78 -1.51 0.65 10.98
CA TYR A 78 -2.65 1.42 10.50
C TYR A 78 -3.35 0.81 9.29
N THR A 79 -2.68 -0.08 8.55
CA THR A 79 -3.24 -0.79 7.41
C THR A 79 -4.17 -1.95 7.78
N TRP A 80 -4.28 -2.36 9.05
CA TRP A 80 -5.13 -3.51 9.41
C TRP A 80 -5.83 -3.37 10.76
N SER A 81 -5.28 -2.56 11.68
CA SER A 81 -5.85 -2.39 13.00
C SER A 81 -7.13 -1.54 12.93
N LYS A 82 -8.19 -2.03 13.58
CA LYS A 82 -9.49 -1.33 13.66
C LYS A 82 -9.37 0.08 14.25
N LYS A 83 -8.34 0.33 15.06
CA LYS A 83 -8.07 1.62 15.69
C LYS A 83 -7.88 2.74 14.67
N TYR A 84 -7.33 2.44 13.50
CA TYR A 84 -7.03 3.42 12.45
C TYR A 84 -8.07 3.44 11.33
N LYS A 85 -9.22 2.77 11.51
CA LYS A 85 -10.23 2.60 10.46
C LYS A 85 -10.73 3.95 9.91
N HIS A 86 -10.76 5.00 10.72
CA HIS A 86 -11.17 6.35 10.31
C HIS A 86 -10.18 7.03 9.35
N LEU A 87 -8.95 6.54 9.26
CA LEU A 87 -7.93 7.03 8.32
C LEU A 87 -7.98 6.32 6.95
N ILE A 88 -8.83 5.31 6.80
CA ILE A 88 -8.87 4.49 5.59
C ILE A 88 -9.75 5.15 4.54
N THR A 89 -9.18 5.30 3.36
CA THR A 89 -9.89 5.79 2.18
C THR A 89 -10.74 4.68 1.58
N ASP A 90 -11.96 5.03 1.15
CA ASP A 90 -12.89 4.15 0.43
C ASP A 90 -13.39 4.91 -0.81
N LYS A 91 -12.78 4.63 -1.96
CA LYS A 91 -13.03 5.34 -3.22
C LYS A 91 -13.34 4.35 -4.34
N THR A 92 -14.06 4.81 -5.36
CA THR A 92 -14.21 4.05 -6.60
C THR A 92 -12.87 3.93 -7.33
N VAL A 93 -12.77 2.96 -8.25
CA VAL A 93 -11.56 2.77 -9.08
C VAL A 93 -11.22 4.02 -9.88
N ASP A 94 -12.23 4.71 -10.43
CA ASP A 94 -12.03 5.95 -11.19
C ASP A 94 -11.44 7.07 -10.33
N GLU A 95 -12.02 7.30 -9.14
CA GLU A 95 -11.53 8.30 -8.18
C GLU A 95 -10.11 7.99 -7.71
N ALA A 96 -9.81 6.73 -7.43
CA ALA A 96 -8.47 6.30 -7.03
C ALA A 96 -7.45 6.48 -8.17
N CYS A 97 -7.83 6.18 -9.41
CA CYS A 97 -6.96 6.41 -10.57
C CYS A 97 -6.77 7.90 -10.85
N ASN A 98 -7.76 8.76 -10.58
CA ASN A 98 -7.61 10.21 -10.66
C ASN A 98 -6.59 10.72 -9.61
N GLU A 99 -6.67 10.22 -8.37
CA GLU A 99 -5.71 10.53 -7.31
C GLU A 99 -4.29 10.06 -7.66
N LEU A 100 -4.13 8.80 -8.05
CA LEU A 100 -2.85 8.25 -8.50
C LEU A 100 -2.26 9.03 -9.68
N THR A 101 -3.09 9.41 -10.66
CA THR A 101 -2.65 10.24 -11.80
C THR A 101 -2.16 11.61 -11.34
N ALA A 102 -2.79 12.20 -10.32
CA ALA A 102 -2.37 13.49 -9.78
C ALA A 102 -0.99 13.46 -9.09
N HIS A 103 -0.55 12.28 -8.62
CA HIS A 103 0.78 12.07 -8.06
C HIS A 103 1.87 11.87 -9.12
N LEU A 104 1.52 11.41 -10.32
CA LEU A 104 2.48 11.19 -11.39
C LEU A 104 3.02 12.52 -11.94
N PRO A 105 4.35 12.66 -12.12
CA PRO A 105 4.91 13.76 -12.89
C PRO A 105 4.28 13.79 -14.29
N HIS A 106 3.70 14.93 -14.66
CA HIS A 106 2.99 15.11 -15.94
C HIS A 106 1.76 14.20 -16.14
N GLY A 107 1.28 13.53 -15.08
CA GLY A 107 0.13 12.62 -15.16
C GLY A 107 0.37 11.36 -16.00
N LYS A 108 1.64 10.98 -16.23
CA LYS A 108 2.03 9.86 -17.10
C LYS A 108 3.04 8.93 -16.44
N PHE A 109 2.94 7.63 -16.72
CA PHE A 109 3.93 6.65 -16.27
C PHE A 109 5.25 6.71 -17.03
N ILE A 110 5.24 7.31 -18.23
CA ILE A 110 6.45 7.54 -19.02
C ILE A 110 6.69 9.03 -19.10
N HIS A 111 7.83 9.48 -18.61
CA HIS A 111 8.19 10.88 -18.64
C HIS A 111 8.33 11.35 -20.10
N PRO A 112 7.62 12.41 -20.53
CA PRO A 112 7.50 12.76 -21.95
C PRO A 112 8.82 13.23 -22.60
N ALA A 113 9.74 13.84 -21.84
CA ALA A 113 11.02 14.30 -22.37
C ALA A 113 12.17 13.26 -22.28
N THR A 114 12.32 12.59 -21.13
CA THR A 114 13.44 11.67 -20.88
C THR A 114 13.12 10.22 -21.24
N GLY A 115 11.84 9.86 -21.38
CA GLY A 115 11.40 8.47 -21.52
C GLY A 115 11.53 7.65 -20.24
N GLN A 116 11.90 8.27 -19.10
CA GLN A 116 12.02 7.56 -17.82
C GLN A 116 10.67 6.98 -17.41
N GLU A 117 10.68 5.69 -17.08
CA GLU A 117 9.50 4.95 -16.68
C GLU A 117 9.32 5.01 -15.16
N VAL A 118 8.05 5.09 -14.75
CA VAL A 118 7.59 4.98 -13.37
C VAL A 118 6.99 3.59 -13.20
N HIS A 119 7.34 2.91 -12.11
CA HIS A 119 6.71 1.64 -11.76
C HIS A 119 5.38 1.88 -11.03
N MET A 120 4.37 1.06 -11.29
CA MET A 120 3.22 0.96 -10.39
C MET A 120 3.54 -0.07 -9.30
N VAL A 121 3.45 0.33 -8.03
CA VAL A 121 3.75 -0.54 -6.89
C VAL A 121 2.50 -0.71 -6.03
N PHE A 122 2.03 -1.95 -5.95
CA PHE A 122 0.96 -2.36 -5.06
C PHE A 122 1.55 -3.01 -3.82
N THR A 123 1.13 -2.52 -2.66
CA THR A 123 1.50 -3.05 -1.35
C THR A 123 0.27 -2.97 -0.45
N GLY A 124 0.41 -3.15 0.85
CA GLY A 124 -0.72 -2.99 1.77
C GLY A 124 -0.48 -3.64 3.12
N GLY A 125 -1.48 -3.54 3.98
CA GLY A 125 -1.83 -4.80 4.60
C GLY A 125 -2.08 -5.79 3.44
N GLU A 126 -1.35 -6.90 3.42
CA GLU A 126 -1.26 -7.91 2.36
C GLU A 126 -2.08 -7.71 1.05
N PRO A 127 -1.46 -7.30 -0.08
CA PRO A 127 -2.19 -7.07 -1.33
C PRO A 127 -2.73 -8.34 -2.00
N MET A 128 -2.18 -9.52 -1.67
CA MET A 128 -2.60 -10.81 -2.24
C MET A 128 -3.80 -11.42 -1.51
N ILE A 129 -4.45 -10.74 -0.56
CA ILE A 129 -5.74 -11.26 -0.05
C ILE A 129 -6.83 -11.16 -1.13
N LYS A 130 -7.80 -12.09 -1.07
CA LYS A 130 -8.93 -12.21 -2.00
C LYS A 130 -9.66 -10.89 -2.29
N GLN A 131 -9.78 -10.03 -1.29
CA GLN A 131 -10.49 -8.74 -1.39
C GLN A 131 -9.72 -7.70 -2.21
N THR A 132 -8.39 -7.82 -2.28
CA THR A 132 -7.50 -6.79 -2.81
C THR A 132 -7.01 -7.12 -4.22
N GLN A 133 -6.81 -8.40 -4.57
CA GLN A 133 -6.38 -8.81 -5.91
C GLN A 133 -7.23 -8.23 -7.06
N PRO A 134 -8.58 -8.25 -7.01
CA PRO A 134 -9.41 -7.63 -8.06
C PRO A 134 -9.22 -6.12 -8.17
N GLY A 135 -8.84 -5.47 -7.06
CA GLY A 135 -8.57 -4.03 -7.01
C GLY A 135 -7.33 -3.65 -7.79
N MET A 136 -6.24 -4.42 -7.66
CA MET A 136 -5.02 -4.24 -8.46
C MET A 136 -5.33 -4.33 -9.96
N MET A 137 -6.05 -5.37 -10.37
CA MET A 137 -6.42 -5.57 -11.79
C MET A 137 -7.30 -4.44 -12.30
N SER A 138 -8.29 -4.00 -11.52
CA SER A 138 -9.18 -2.92 -11.92
C SER A 138 -8.46 -1.58 -12.11
N ILE A 139 -7.41 -1.31 -11.32
CA ILE A 139 -6.56 -0.11 -11.48
C ILE A 139 -5.77 -0.20 -12.78
N LEU A 140 -5.15 -1.35 -13.07
CA LEU A 140 -4.41 -1.56 -14.30
C LEU A 140 -5.32 -1.42 -15.53
N ASP A 141 -6.49 -2.05 -15.51
CA ASP A 141 -7.48 -1.94 -16.58
C ASP A 141 -7.93 -0.49 -16.81
N GLU A 142 -8.13 0.27 -15.74
CA GLU A 142 -8.54 1.67 -15.82
C GLU A 142 -7.41 2.55 -16.40
N PHE A 143 -6.16 2.35 -15.99
CA PHE A 143 -5.02 3.01 -16.64
C PHE A 143 -4.86 2.62 -18.10
N GLY A 144 -5.14 1.36 -18.45
CA GLY A 144 -5.19 0.88 -19.84
C GLY A 144 -6.23 1.63 -20.68
N LYS A 145 -7.46 1.76 -20.18
CA LYS A 145 -8.53 2.55 -20.86
C LYS A 145 -8.15 4.01 -21.04
N ARG A 146 -7.39 4.57 -20.11
CA ARG A 146 -6.86 5.95 -20.15
C ARG A 146 -5.63 6.10 -21.04
N ASN A 147 -5.20 5.05 -21.74
CA ASN A 147 -3.99 5.01 -22.55
C ASN A 147 -2.76 5.49 -21.76
N ASN A 148 -2.63 5.01 -20.52
CA ASN A 148 -1.58 5.34 -19.57
C ASN A 148 -1.22 4.11 -18.71
N MET A 149 -1.16 2.93 -19.33
CA MET A 149 -0.78 1.69 -18.66
C MET A 149 0.68 1.76 -18.18
N PRO A 150 1.00 1.37 -16.93
CA PRO A 150 2.39 1.19 -16.51
C PRO A 150 3.01 -0.02 -17.23
N ASN A 151 4.26 0.12 -17.68
CA ASN A 151 5.01 -1.00 -18.25
C ASN A 151 5.57 -1.96 -17.19
N TYR A 152 5.72 -1.46 -15.95
CA TYR A 152 6.25 -2.22 -14.83
C TYR A 152 5.29 -2.16 -13.65
N VAL A 153 4.94 -3.34 -13.14
CA VAL A 153 4.12 -3.50 -11.94
C VAL A 153 4.90 -4.33 -10.93
N THR A 154 4.97 -3.85 -9.69
CA THR A 154 5.56 -4.57 -8.55
C THR A 154 4.46 -4.82 -7.51
N VAL A 155 4.44 -6.04 -6.94
CA VAL A 155 3.55 -6.38 -5.83
C VAL A 155 4.40 -6.80 -4.64
N GLU A 156 4.27 -6.07 -3.52
CA GLU A 156 4.95 -6.36 -2.28
C GLU A 156 4.03 -7.13 -1.33
N THR A 157 4.35 -8.40 -1.09
CA THR A 157 3.52 -9.35 -0.37
C THR A 157 4.32 -10.07 0.71
N ASN A 158 3.64 -10.47 1.80
CA ASN A 158 4.17 -11.38 2.80
C ASN A 158 4.20 -12.85 2.34
N GLY A 159 3.71 -13.14 1.12
CA GLY A 159 3.79 -14.46 0.49
C GLY A 159 2.84 -15.51 1.05
N THR A 160 1.89 -15.13 1.91
CA THR A 160 0.98 -16.10 2.57
C THR A 160 -0.29 -16.42 1.79
N ARG A 161 -0.55 -15.72 0.68
CA ARG A 161 -1.77 -15.89 -0.13
C ARG A 161 -1.42 -16.20 -1.59
N PRO A 162 -2.05 -17.22 -2.20
CA PRO A 162 -1.88 -17.49 -3.63
C PRO A 162 -2.65 -16.46 -4.45
N ILE A 163 -2.35 -16.41 -5.75
CA ILE A 163 -3.23 -15.78 -6.73
C ILE A 163 -4.56 -16.55 -6.73
N GLU A 164 -5.69 -15.85 -6.69
CA GLU A 164 -7.01 -16.49 -6.77
C GLU A 164 -7.24 -17.06 -8.18
N ASP A 165 -7.96 -18.17 -8.28
CA ASP A 165 -8.18 -18.91 -9.55
C ASP A 165 -8.74 -18.04 -10.68
N ASP A 166 -9.52 -17.00 -10.36
CA ASP A 166 -10.08 -16.05 -11.34
C ASP A 166 -9.00 -15.19 -12.04
N PHE A 167 -7.75 -15.20 -11.53
CA PHE A 167 -6.61 -14.43 -12.03
C PHE A 167 -5.37 -15.27 -12.36
N ALA A 168 -5.43 -16.60 -12.17
CA ALA A 168 -4.33 -17.54 -12.41
C ALA A 168 -4.40 -18.18 -13.81
#